data_AF-A0A5E4GQJ9-F1
#
_entry.id   AF-A0A5E4GQJ9-F1
#
_cell.length_a   1.000
_cell.length_b   1.000
_cell.length_c   1.000
_cell.angle_alpha   90.00
_cell.angle_beta   90.00
_cell.angle_gamma   90.00
#
_symmetry.space_group_name_H-M   'P 1'
#
loop_
_entity.id
_entity.type
_entity.pdbx_description
1 polymer ?
#
loop_
_entity_poly.entity_id
_entity_poly.type
_entity_poly.pdbx_seq_one_letter_code
_entity_poly.pdbx_strand_id
1 'polypeptide(L)'
;EGWKPEEDVELIPLDPDQPDRKARIGSRLSPEEKVELTTFLQSNKDMFAWSPSDMPGIDPNIICHRLHVNPACKPVAQKRRNFAPERVAIIEAEIDKLLAAGFIEELLSFKDAYSGYNQIMMHGDDKAKTSFIIERGTYCYKVMPFGLKNAGATYQRLVNKIFKEQIGKTMEVYVDDMLVKAPKRADHIGNLTESFSLLRQYRMKLNPSKCTFG
;
A
#
# COMPACT_ATOMS: atom_id res chain seq x y z
N GLU A 1 -21.63 10.78 -9.41
CA GLU A 1 -20.55 11.73 -9.01
C GLU A 1 -19.47 10.93 -8.27
N GLY A 2 -18.30 11.53 -8.00
CA GLY A 2 -17.28 10.89 -7.16
C GLY A 2 -17.64 11.00 -5.68
N TRP A 3 -17.46 9.92 -4.91
CA TRP A 3 -17.64 9.90 -3.46
C TRP A 3 -16.52 10.74 -2.80
N LYS A 4 -16.90 11.75 -2.00
CA LYS A 4 -15.98 12.57 -1.20
C LYS A 4 -16.18 12.26 0.29
N PRO A 5 -15.23 11.56 0.95
CA PRO A 5 -15.33 11.21 2.36
C PRO A 5 -14.58 12.16 3.31
N GLU A 6 -14.15 13.35 2.85
CA GLU A 6 -13.20 14.20 3.59
C GLU A 6 -13.83 15.10 4.67
N GLU A 7 -15.14 15.31 4.66
CA GLU A 7 -15.80 16.36 5.47
C GLU A 7 -16.38 15.86 6.82
N ASP A 8 -16.32 14.55 7.11
CA ASP A 8 -16.94 13.95 8.31
C ASP A 8 -16.04 12.87 8.98
N VAL A 9 -14.78 13.23 9.25
CA VAL A 9 -13.78 12.33 9.86
C VAL A 9 -12.99 12.97 10.99
N GLU A 10 -12.76 12.19 12.05
CA GLU A 10 -11.97 12.56 13.23
C GLU A 10 -10.65 11.77 13.27
N LEU A 11 -9.58 12.38 13.79
CA LEU A 11 -8.26 11.75 13.91
C LEU A 11 -8.01 11.26 15.35
N ILE A 12 -7.96 9.94 15.52
CA ILE A 12 -7.64 9.29 16.81
C ILE A 12 -6.16 8.86 16.86
N PRO A 13 -5.49 8.94 18.03
CA PRO A 13 -4.17 8.36 18.21
C PRO A 13 -4.26 6.83 18.32
N LEU A 14 -3.48 6.13 17.50
CA LEU A 14 -3.34 4.66 17.55
C LEU A 14 -2.19 4.20 18.45
N ASP A 15 -1.29 5.11 18.83
CA ASP A 15 -0.14 4.80 19.67
C ASP A 15 0.07 5.88 20.75
N PRO A 16 -0.15 5.59 22.05
CA PRO A 16 0.08 6.55 23.13
C PRO A 16 1.52 7.08 23.17
N ASP A 17 2.49 6.25 22.78
CA ASP A 17 3.92 6.58 22.81
C ASP A 17 4.36 7.44 21.60
N GLN A 18 3.54 7.56 20.56
CA GLN A 18 3.86 8.26 19.31
C GLN A 18 2.62 9.02 18.80
N PRO A 19 2.37 10.26 19.28
CA PRO A 19 1.10 10.97 19.07
C PRO A 19 0.80 11.30 17.60
N ASP A 20 1.79 11.29 16.71
CA ASP A 20 1.59 11.48 15.26
C ASP A 20 1.03 10.22 14.56
N ARG A 21 1.05 9.06 15.21
CA ARG A 21 0.45 7.81 14.69
C ARG A 21 -1.07 7.85 14.81
N LYS A 22 -1.73 8.57 13.88
CA LYS A 22 -3.18 8.77 13.87
C LYS A 22 -3.88 8.01 12.75
N ALA A 23 -5.11 7.56 13.00
CA ALA A 23 -6.02 7.03 11.98
C ALA A 23 -7.34 7.82 11.96
N ARG A 24 -8.07 7.74 10.84
CA ARG A 24 -9.38 8.41 10.69
C ARG A 24 -10.53 7.49 11.10
N ILE A 25 -11.46 8.02 11.87
CA ILE A 25 -12.76 7.40 12.13
C ILE A 25 -13.90 8.35 11.74
N GLY A 26 -15.10 7.83 11.48
CA GLY A 26 -16.26 8.67 11.17
C GLY A 26 -16.65 9.60 12.32
N SER A 27 -16.88 10.88 12.01
CA SER A 27 -17.37 11.89 12.99
C SER A 27 -18.74 11.51 13.59
N ARG A 28 -19.58 10.85 12.78
CA ARG A 28 -20.99 10.52 13.05
C ARG A 28 -21.20 9.25 13.90
N LEU A 29 -20.13 8.62 14.37
CA LEU A 29 -20.18 7.52 15.33
C LEU A 29 -20.64 8.00 16.72
N SER A 30 -21.34 7.14 17.47
CA SER A 30 -21.69 7.44 18.87
C SER A 30 -20.45 7.47 19.77
N PRO A 31 -20.50 8.08 20.97
CA PRO A 31 -19.39 8.06 21.91
C PRO A 31 -18.91 6.63 22.25
N GLU A 32 -19.84 5.69 22.37
CA GLU A 32 -19.57 4.27 22.64
C GLU A 32 -18.88 3.61 21.45
N GLU A 33 -19.42 3.81 20.24
CA GLU A 33 -18.84 3.29 18.99
C GLU A 33 -17.43 3.84 18.74
N LYS A 34 -17.19 5.12 19.04
CA LYS A 34 -15.84 5.73 18.96
C LYS A 34 -14.87 5.09 19.94
N VAL A 35 -15.28 4.81 21.19
CA VAL A 35 -14.43 4.14 22.20
C VAL A 35 -14.11 2.70 21.81
N GLU A 36 -15.11 1.93 21.36
CA GLU A 36 -14.93 0.55 20.91
C GLU A 36 -13.98 0.47 19.70
N LEU A 37 -14.25 1.27 18.66
CA LEU A 37 -13.44 1.30 17.45
C LEU A 37 -12.02 1.82 17.70
N THR A 38 -11.84 2.84 18.55
CA THR A 38 -10.52 3.33 18.95
C THR A 38 -9.73 2.24 19.67
N THR A 39 -10.35 1.53 20.61
CA THR A 39 -9.74 0.44 21.37
C THR A 39 -9.36 -0.73 20.45
N PHE A 40 -10.22 -1.08 19.49
CA PHE A 40 -9.92 -2.11 18.48
C PHE A 40 -8.72 -1.72 17.60
N LEU A 41 -8.69 -0.48 17.10
CA LEU A 41 -7.63 0.00 16.21
C LEU A 41 -6.28 0.16 16.93
N GLN A 42 -6.28 0.63 18.19
CA GLN A 42 -5.09 0.67 19.06
C GLN A 42 -4.56 -0.75 19.35
N SER A 43 -5.46 -1.70 19.66
CA SER A 43 -5.13 -3.11 19.88
C SER A 43 -4.58 -3.80 18.63
N ASN A 44 -4.85 -3.25 17.43
CA ASN A 44 -4.34 -3.72 16.14
C ASN A 44 -3.37 -2.70 15.50
N LYS A 45 -2.63 -1.91 16.30
CA LYS A 45 -1.66 -0.93 15.78
C LYS A 45 -0.54 -1.54 14.91
N ASP A 46 -0.35 -2.86 14.98
CA ASP A 46 0.55 -3.63 14.12
C ASP A 46 0.04 -3.80 12.67
N MET A 47 -1.24 -3.58 12.38
CA MET A 47 -1.78 -3.63 11.01
C MET A 47 -1.43 -2.41 10.16
N PHE A 48 -1.03 -1.31 10.80
CA PHE A 48 -0.68 -0.07 10.12
C PHE A 48 0.82 0.03 9.89
N ALA A 49 1.19 0.48 8.69
CA ALA A 49 2.55 0.90 8.38
C ALA A 49 2.61 2.43 8.36
N TRP A 50 3.61 2.97 9.08
CA TRP A 50 3.84 4.41 9.28
C TRP A 50 5.06 4.88 8.49
N SER A 51 6.04 3.99 8.42
CA SER A 51 7.20 4.01 7.56
C SER A 51 7.10 2.86 6.55
N PRO A 52 7.81 2.92 5.41
CA PRO A 52 7.86 1.79 4.50
C PRO A 52 8.60 0.57 5.09
N SER A 53 9.49 0.79 6.07
CA SER A 53 10.16 -0.26 6.85
C SER A 53 9.20 -1.11 7.68
N ASP A 54 7.98 -0.64 7.95
CA ASP A 54 6.93 -1.44 8.60
C ASP A 54 6.29 -2.47 7.63
N MET A 55 6.55 -2.39 6.32
CA MET A 55 6.00 -3.30 5.30
C MET A 55 7.02 -4.39 4.90
N PRO A 56 6.92 -5.61 5.45
CA PRO A 56 7.87 -6.70 5.15
C PRO A 56 7.72 -7.29 3.73
N GLY A 57 6.71 -6.85 2.97
CA GLY A 57 6.30 -7.45 1.71
C GLY A 57 5.48 -8.72 1.89
N ILE A 58 4.74 -9.07 0.84
CA ILE A 58 3.95 -10.30 0.72
C ILE A 58 4.83 -11.37 0.06
N ASP A 59 4.71 -12.61 0.51
CA ASP A 59 5.50 -13.74 0.02
C ASP A 59 5.37 -13.89 -1.52
N PRO A 60 6.49 -13.90 -2.29
CA PRO A 60 6.47 -14.09 -3.74
C PRO A 60 5.71 -15.33 -4.24
N ASN A 61 5.63 -16.39 -3.43
CA ASN A 61 4.89 -17.61 -3.74
C ASN A 61 3.37 -17.39 -3.65
N ILE A 62 2.92 -16.38 -2.89
CA ILE A 62 1.51 -15.99 -2.80
C ILE A 62 1.14 -15.13 -4.01
N ILE A 63 1.93 -14.10 -4.32
CA ILE A 63 1.84 -13.36 -5.57
C ILE A 63 3.16 -12.67 -5.92
N CYS A 64 3.44 -12.54 -7.21
CA CYS A 64 4.55 -11.77 -7.74
C CYS A 64 4.10 -11.05 -9.03
N HIS A 65 4.56 -9.82 -9.24
CA HIS A 65 4.27 -9.06 -10.46
C HIS A 65 5.21 -9.47 -11.60
N ARG A 66 4.62 -9.85 -12.74
CA ARG A 66 5.32 -10.03 -14.01
C ARG A 66 4.81 -9.02 -15.04
N LEU A 67 5.73 -8.47 -15.83
CA LEU A 67 5.42 -7.54 -16.90
C LEU A 67 4.97 -8.33 -18.14
N HIS A 68 3.83 -7.95 -18.73
CA HIS A 68 3.35 -8.57 -19.96
C HIS A 68 4.06 -7.97 -21.20
N VAL A 69 5.36 -8.22 -21.32
CA VAL A 69 6.21 -7.77 -22.45
C VAL A 69 6.28 -8.86 -23.52
N ASN A 70 6.02 -8.50 -24.77
CA ASN A 70 6.28 -9.38 -25.92
C ASN A 70 7.80 -9.65 -26.04
N PRO A 71 8.28 -10.91 -25.98
CA PRO A 71 9.71 -11.22 -26.07
C PRO A 71 10.38 -10.79 -27.39
N ALA A 72 9.61 -10.59 -28.46
CA ALA A 72 10.13 -10.08 -29.74
C ALA A 72 10.42 -8.57 -29.73
N CYS A 73 9.94 -7.83 -28.72
CA CYS A 73 10.19 -6.39 -28.59
C CYS A 73 11.54 -6.13 -27.90
N LYS A 74 12.46 -5.46 -28.60
CA LYS A 74 13.75 -5.04 -28.03
C LYS A 74 13.53 -3.99 -26.93
N PRO A 75 14.30 -4.02 -25.82
CA PRO A 75 14.30 -2.95 -24.82
C PRO A 75 14.65 -1.58 -25.43
N VAL A 76 14.01 -0.52 -24.95
CA VAL A 76 14.24 0.86 -25.40
C VAL A 76 14.79 1.69 -24.25
N ALA A 77 16.09 1.98 -24.28
CA ALA A 77 16.72 2.91 -23.34
C ALA A 77 16.27 4.34 -23.67
N GLN A 78 15.47 4.95 -22.79
CA GLN A 78 15.06 6.35 -22.94
C GLN A 78 16.20 7.27 -22.51
N LYS A 79 16.47 8.32 -23.29
CA LYS A 79 17.45 9.35 -22.92
C LYS A 79 17.03 10.05 -21.63
N ARG A 80 17.98 10.22 -20.69
CA ARG A 80 17.78 11.00 -19.45
C ARG A 80 17.19 12.37 -19.78
N ARG A 81 16.12 12.75 -19.09
CA ARG A 81 15.57 14.11 -19.14
C ARG A 81 16.31 14.97 -18.13
N ASN A 82 16.75 16.15 -18.54
CA ASN A 82 17.27 17.14 -17.61
C ASN A 82 16.08 17.85 -16.96
N PHE A 83 16.09 17.96 -15.64
CA PHE A 83 15.11 18.69 -14.85
C PHE A 83 15.76 19.94 -14.26
N ALA A 84 14.93 20.93 -13.91
CA ALA A 84 15.40 22.12 -13.21
C ALA A 84 15.82 21.77 -11.75
N PRO A 85 16.78 22.50 -11.14
CA PRO A 85 17.43 22.07 -9.89
C PRO A 85 16.48 21.81 -8.73
N GLU A 86 15.39 22.59 -8.61
CA GLU A 86 14.37 22.40 -7.58
C GLU A 86 13.61 21.07 -7.73
N ARG A 87 13.45 20.58 -8.96
CA ARG A 87 12.90 19.25 -9.23
C ARG A 87 13.93 18.15 -9.02
N VAL A 88 15.20 18.40 -9.32
CA VAL A 88 16.29 17.44 -9.01
C VAL A 88 16.36 17.22 -7.50
N ALA A 89 16.33 18.27 -6.68
CA ALA A 89 16.32 18.14 -5.23
C ALA A 89 15.13 17.33 -4.69
N ILE A 90 13.93 17.50 -5.27
CA ILE A 90 12.75 16.69 -4.90
C ILE A 90 12.92 15.23 -5.33
N ILE A 91 13.46 14.98 -6.53
CA ILE A 91 13.74 13.62 -7.03
C ILE A 91 14.78 12.94 -6.15
N GLU A 92 15.88 13.61 -5.81
CA GLU A 92 16.95 13.08 -4.94
C GLU A 92 16.44 12.82 -3.52
N ALA A 93 15.65 13.72 -2.93
CA ALA A 93 15.05 13.50 -1.61
C ALA A 93 14.02 12.35 -1.60
N GLU A 94 13.31 12.12 -2.70
CA GLU A 94 12.50 10.90 -2.86
C GLU A 94 13.40 9.68 -3.08
N ILE A 95 14.52 9.80 -3.81
CA ILE A 95 15.53 8.74 -4.03
C ILE A 95 16.25 8.34 -2.73
N ASP A 96 16.40 9.23 -1.75
CA ASP A 96 16.99 8.87 -0.44
C ASP A 96 15.96 8.33 0.55
N LYS A 97 14.70 8.81 0.51
CA LYS A 97 13.56 8.07 1.10
C LYS A 97 13.46 6.67 0.50
N LEU A 98 13.73 6.57 -0.81
CA LEU A 98 13.99 5.31 -1.50
C LEU A 98 15.10 4.55 -0.79
N LEU A 99 16.37 4.95 -0.86
CA LEU A 99 17.46 4.09 -0.41
C LEU A 99 17.39 3.62 1.08
N ALA A 100 16.55 4.24 1.92
CA ALA A 100 16.27 3.81 3.30
C ALA A 100 15.51 2.46 3.51
N ALA A 101 14.39 2.15 2.82
CA ALA A 101 13.39 1.19 3.35
C ALA A 101 13.20 -0.22 2.68
N GLY A 102 12.35 -0.42 1.65
CA GLY A 102 12.04 -1.71 0.96
C GLY A 102 11.98 -1.86 -0.61
N PHE A 103 11.95 -0.84 -1.50
CA PHE A 103 11.37 -1.02 -2.88
C PHE A 103 12.19 -0.89 -4.21
N ILE A 104 13.27 -0.09 -4.39
CA ILE A 104 14.13 -0.11 -5.64
C ILE A 104 15.57 -0.56 -5.39
N GLU A 105 16.23 -1.17 -6.37
CA GLU A 105 17.68 -1.45 -6.43
C GLU A 105 18.41 -0.34 -7.20
N GLU A 106 19.60 0.09 -6.77
CA GLU A 106 20.66 0.36 -7.75
C GLU A 106 21.08 -0.97 -8.39
N LEU A 107 21.78 -0.98 -9.54
CA LEU A 107 22.34 -2.25 -10.04
C LEU A 107 23.33 -2.93 -9.05
N LEU A 108 23.72 -2.23 -7.98
CA LEU A 108 24.23 -2.80 -6.72
C LEU A 108 23.53 -2.24 -5.44
N SER A 109 22.19 -2.39 -5.32
CA SER A 109 21.35 -2.25 -4.09
C SER A 109 21.07 -0.80 -3.59
N PHE A 110 19.98 -0.42 -2.89
CA PHE A 110 18.59 -0.87 -2.56
C PHE A 110 17.98 0.30 -1.68
N LYS A 111 16.73 0.81 -1.51
CA LYS A 111 15.24 0.54 -1.56
C LYS A 111 14.48 1.82 -2.13
N ASP A 112 13.23 2.41 -2.03
CA ASP A 112 11.80 2.45 -1.44
C ASP A 112 10.85 3.73 -1.73
N ALA A 113 9.65 3.70 -2.38
CA ALA A 113 8.67 4.84 -2.20
C ALA A 113 7.18 4.44 -2.15
N TYR A 114 6.45 4.91 -1.12
CA TYR A 114 5.37 4.23 -0.39
C TYR A 114 3.95 4.13 -1.00
N SER A 115 3.41 2.90 -1.11
CA SER A 115 1.99 2.57 -1.37
C SER A 115 1.69 1.08 -1.12
N GLY A 116 0.40 0.71 -1.02
CA GLY A 116 -0.03 -0.69 -0.85
C GLY A 116 0.38 -1.62 -1.99
N TYR A 117 0.49 -1.12 -3.22
CA TYR A 117 1.02 -1.85 -4.38
C TYR A 117 2.43 -2.42 -4.15
N ASN A 118 3.24 -1.72 -3.38
CA ASN A 118 4.65 -2.04 -3.16
C ASN A 118 4.85 -3.28 -2.29
N GLN A 119 3.79 -3.78 -1.67
CA GLN A 119 3.84 -5.03 -0.91
C GLN A 119 3.91 -6.25 -1.85
N ILE A 120 3.71 -6.08 -3.17
CA ILE A 120 3.83 -7.12 -4.20
C ILE A 120 5.22 -7.06 -4.85
N MET A 121 6.02 -8.12 -4.67
CA MET A 121 7.37 -8.24 -5.25
C MET A 121 7.36 -8.32 -6.79
N MET A 122 8.34 -7.71 -7.45
CA MET A 122 8.63 -7.88 -8.90
C MET A 122 9.36 -9.19 -9.16
N HIS A 123 9.03 -9.83 -10.29
CA HIS A 123 9.73 -11.02 -10.76
C HIS A 123 11.16 -10.69 -11.18
N GLY A 124 12.11 -11.57 -10.87
CA GLY A 124 13.55 -11.34 -11.11
C GLY A 124 13.84 -10.86 -12.53
N ASP A 125 13.38 -11.63 -13.53
CA ASP A 125 13.58 -11.36 -14.96
C ASP A 125 12.97 -10.03 -15.44
N ASP A 126 12.01 -9.47 -14.70
CA ASP A 126 11.28 -8.25 -15.05
C ASP A 126 11.80 -7.01 -14.34
N LYS A 127 12.55 -7.14 -13.23
CA LYS A 127 13.10 -5.98 -12.50
C LYS A 127 13.90 -5.06 -13.42
N ALA A 128 14.88 -5.60 -14.14
CA ALA A 128 15.75 -4.84 -15.05
C ALA A 128 14.96 -4.13 -16.17
N LYS A 129 13.76 -4.59 -16.52
CA LYS A 129 12.88 -3.95 -17.51
C LYS A 129 12.17 -2.69 -16.95
N THR A 130 12.20 -2.49 -15.63
CA THR A 130 11.70 -1.28 -14.94
C THR A 130 12.79 -0.25 -14.66
N SER A 131 13.94 -0.35 -15.34
CA SER A 131 15.11 0.49 -15.05
C SER A 131 14.93 1.96 -15.43
N PHE A 132 15.46 2.86 -14.62
CA PHE A 132 15.52 4.31 -14.86
C PHE A 132 16.89 4.89 -14.45
N ILE A 133 17.19 6.10 -14.93
CA ILE A 133 18.52 6.73 -14.81
C ILE A 133 18.37 8.11 -14.18
N ILE A 134 19.16 8.40 -13.14
CA ILE A 134 19.26 9.72 -12.48
C ILE A 134 20.68 10.30 -12.62
N GLU A 135 21.11 11.19 -11.74
CA GLU A 135 22.48 11.74 -11.76
C GLU A 135 23.49 10.79 -11.10
N ARG A 136 23.08 10.09 -10.04
CA ARG A 136 23.93 9.18 -9.25
C ARG A 136 24.17 7.81 -9.89
N GLY A 137 23.21 7.28 -10.66
CA GLY A 137 23.28 5.90 -11.16
C GLY A 137 22.06 5.43 -11.95
N THR A 138 21.98 4.12 -12.16
CA THR A 138 20.86 3.42 -12.82
C THR A 138 20.20 2.45 -11.84
N TYR A 139 18.88 2.60 -11.70
CA TYR A 139 18.07 1.95 -10.67
C TYR A 139 16.91 1.15 -11.29
N CYS A 140 16.36 0.14 -10.61
CA CYS A 140 15.18 -0.61 -11.04
C CYS A 140 14.38 -1.16 -9.85
N TYR A 141 13.11 -1.56 -10.03
CA TYR A 141 12.23 -1.88 -8.90
C TYR A 141 12.30 -3.34 -8.42
N LYS A 142 12.42 -3.57 -7.10
CA LYS A 142 12.23 -4.90 -6.45
C LYS A 142 10.76 -5.27 -6.25
N VAL A 143 9.86 -4.29 -6.21
CA VAL A 143 8.41 -4.45 -6.00
C VAL A 143 7.63 -3.69 -7.05
N MET A 144 6.35 -3.99 -7.23
CA MET A 144 5.53 -3.46 -8.32
C MET A 144 5.37 -1.93 -8.22
N PRO A 145 5.99 -1.12 -9.12
CA PRO A 145 5.80 0.33 -9.12
C PRO A 145 4.43 0.74 -9.66
N PHE A 146 4.03 1.96 -9.28
CA PHE A 146 2.96 2.69 -9.96
C PHE A 146 3.24 2.89 -11.46
N GLY A 147 2.20 3.16 -12.24
CA GLY A 147 2.30 3.49 -13.67
C GLY A 147 2.45 2.29 -14.61
N LEU A 148 2.69 1.08 -14.10
CA LEU A 148 2.63 -0.14 -14.91
C LEU A 148 1.18 -0.47 -15.28
N LYS A 149 0.92 -0.67 -16.58
CA LYS A 149 -0.42 -0.92 -17.13
C LYS A 149 -1.19 -2.10 -16.48
N ASN A 150 -0.47 -3.06 -15.90
CA ASN A 150 -1.00 -4.26 -15.28
C ASN A 150 -0.80 -4.30 -13.75
N ALA A 151 -0.49 -3.17 -13.10
CA ALA A 151 -0.34 -3.07 -11.64
C ALA A 151 -1.66 -3.34 -10.91
N GLY A 152 -2.71 -2.55 -11.18
CA GLY A 152 -4.05 -2.74 -10.59
C GLY A 152 -4.62 -4.15 -10.83
N ALA A 153 -4.46 -4.68 -12.05
CA ALA A 153 -4.86 -6.06 -12.37
C ALA A 153 -4.08 -7.13 -11.57
N THR A 154 -2.89 -6.80 -11.04
CA THR A 154 -2.11 -7.69 -10.18
C THR A 154 -2.50 -7.53 -8.71
N TYR A 155 -2.77 -6.30 -8.25
CA TYR A 155 -3.33 -6.03 -6.93
C TYR A 155 -4.72 -6.66 -6.75
N GLN A 156 -5.63 -6.52 -7.72
CA GLN A 156 -6.93 -7.20 -7.69
C GLN A 156 -6.80 -8.72 -7.58
N ARG A 157 -5.79 -9.35 -8.21
CA ARG A 157 -5.52 -10.80 -8.03
C ARG A 157 -5.04 -11.16 -6.63
N LEU A 158 -4.32 -10.27 -5.95
CA LEU A 158 -3.96 -10.44 -4.53
C LEU A 158 -5.21 -10.33 -3.65
N VAL A 159 -5.98 -9.24 -3.79
CA VAL A 159 -7.16 -8.99 -2.95
C VAL A 159 -8.20 -10.11 -3.13
N ASN A 160 -8.43 -10.56 -4.37
CA ASN A 160 -9.30 -11.71 -4.66
C ASN A 160 -8.78 -13.05 -4.11
N LYS A 161 -7.48 -13.17 -3.81
CA LYS A 161 -6.86 -14.38 -3.22
C LYS A 161 -6.90 -14.35 -1.70
N ILE A 162 -6.68 -13.19 -1.07
CA ILE A 162 -6.77 -13.01 0.37
C ILE A 162 -8.24 -13.08 0.83
N PHE A 163 -9.09 -12.22 0.28
CA PHE A 163 -10.43 -11.96 0.78
C PHE A 163 -11.52 -12.77 0.06
N LYS A 164 -11.15 -13.88 -0.61
CA LYS A 164 -12.04 -14.70 -1.45
C LYS A 164 -13.38 -15.04 -0.79
N GLU A 165 -13.37 -15.33 0.50
CA GLU A 165 -14.57 -15.73 1.24
C GLU A 165 -15.35 -14.56 1.87
N GLN A 166 -14.79 -13.36 1.89
CA GLN A 166 -15.43 -12.14 2.41
C GLN A 166 -16.02 -11.26 1.31
N ILE A 167 -15.42 -11.29 0.11
CA ILE A 167 -15.85 -10.52 -1.07
C ILE A 167 -17.32 -10.85 -1.41
N GLY A 168 -18.15 -9.81 -1.47
CA GLY A 168 -19.59 -9.92 -1.74
C GLY A 168 -20.44 -10.35 -0.53
N LYS A 169 -19.84 -10.52 0.66
CA LYS A 169 -20.53 -10.83 1.93
C LYS A 169 -20.31 -9.73 2.97
N THR A 170 -19.05 -9.53 3.35
CA THR A 170 -18.60 -8.62 4.41
C THR A 170 -17.51 -7.65 3.94
N MET A 171 -16.91 -7.92 2.78
CA MET A 171 -15.95 -7.06 2.08
C MET A 171 -16.50 -6.75 0.69
N GLU A 172 -16.36 -5.52 0.23
CA GLU A 172 -16.53 -5.14 -1.18
C GLU A 172 -15.29 -4.42 -1.69
N VAL A 173 -14.88 -4.73 -2.92
CA VAL A 173 -13.56 -4.35 -3.44
C VAL A 173 -13.72 -3.65 -4.79
N TYR A 174 -13.18 -2.44 -4.90
CA TYR A 174 -13.17 -1.68 -6.14
C TYR A 174 -11.74 -1.26 -6.50
N VAL A 175 -11.08 -2.10 -7.29
CA VAL A 175 -9.69 -1.96 -7.75
C VAL A 175 -8.68 -1.91 -6.60
N ASP A 176 -8.51 -0.73 -5.98
CA ASP A 176 -7.57 -0.48 -4.88
C ASP A 176 -8.28 -0.31 -3.53
N ASP A 177 -9.57 0.07 -3.55
CA ASP A 177 -10.37 0.34 -2.36
C ASP A 177 -11.00 -0.94 -1.82
N MET A 178 -10.87 -1.16 -0.50
CA MET A 178 -11.41 -2.32 0.23
C MET A 178 -12.37 -1.81 1.31
N LEU A 179 -13.67 -2.04 1.12
CA LEU A 179 -14.75 -1.56 1.97
C LEU A 179 -15.34 -2.71 2.80
N VAL A 180 -15.02 -2.76 4.09
CA VAL A 180 -15.65 -3.69 5.03
C VAL A 180 -17.07 -3.19 5.35
N LYS A 181 -18.08 -3.98 4.98
CA LYS A 181 -19.51 -3.72 5.24
C LYS A 181 -20.02 -4.57 6.39
N ALA A 182 -21.06 -4.11 7.05
CA ALA A 182 -21.77 -4.86 8.09
C ALA A 182 -23.29 -4.57 8.01
N PRO A 183 -24.16 -5.59 8.01
CA PRO A 183 -25.62 -5.37 7.97
C PRO A 183 -26.17 -4.69 9.23
N LYS A 184 -25.49 -4.87 10.37
CA LYS A 184 -25.72 -4.17 11.64
C LYS A 184 -24.40 -3.60 12.14
N ARG A 185 -24.45 -2.49 12.88
CA ARG A 185 -23.24 -1.86 13.44
C ARG A 185 -22.45 -2.80 14.36
N ALA A 186 -23.13 -3.57 15.21
CA ALA A 186 -22.52 -4.56 16.10
C ALA A 186 -21.71 -5.65 15.37
N ASP A 187 -22.03 -5.94 14.11
CA ASP A 187 -21.30 -6.96 13.32
C ASP A 187 -19.99 -6.38 12.74
N HIS A 188 -19.79 -5.05 12.76
CA HIS A 188 -18.68 -4.37 12.06
C HIS A 188 -17.31 -4.67 12.68
N ILE A 189 -17.19 -4.64 14.01
CA ILE A 189 -15.93 -4.99 14.70
C ILE A 189 -15.58 -6.48 14.45
N GLY A 190 -16.58 -7.36 14.35
CA GLY A 190 -16.38 -8.76 13.96
C GLY A 190 -15.79 -8.89 12.55
N ASN A 191 -16.41 -8.22 11.58
CA ASN A 191 -15.96 -8.23 10.17
C ASN A 191 -14.57 -7.59 10.01
N LEU A 192 -14.26 -6.52 10.76
CA LEU A 192 -12.92 -5.93 10.82
C LEU A 192 -11.90 -6.90 11.45
N THR A 193 -12.26 -7.62 12.52
CA THR A 193 -11.41 -8.63 13.17
C THR A 193 -11.04 -9.75 12.20
N GLU A 194 -12.00 -10.26 11.43
CA GLU A 194 -11.77 -11.29 10.41
C GLU A 194 -10.87 -10.75 9.28
N SER A 195 -11.16 -9.53 8.79
CA SER A 195 -10.36 -8.84 7.76
C SER A 195 -8.91 -8.62 8.21
N PHE A 196 -8.70 -8.16 9.44
CA PHE A 196 -7.38 -7.91 10.04
C PHE A 196 -6.62 -9.22 10.31
N SER A 197 -7.33 -10.30 10.61
CA SER A 197 -6.71 -11.63 10.74
C SER A 197 -6.13 -12.12 9.41
N LEU A 198 -6.85 -11.91 8.29
CA LEU A 198 -6.32 -12.19 6.96
C LEU A 198 -5.14 -11.27 6.59
N LEU A 199 -5.26 -9.94 6.82
CA LEU A 199 -4.16 -8.99 6.60
C LEU A 199 -2.87 -9.42 7.35
N ARG A 200 -3.02 -9.81 8.62
CA ARG A 200 -1.91 -10.33 9.46
C ARG A 200 -1.33 -11.64 8.92
N GLN A 201 -2.17 -12.60 8.53
CA GLN A 201 -1.74 -13.88 7.94
C GLN A 201 -0.90 -13.66 6.66
N TYR A 202 -1.36 -12.76 5.79
CA TYR A 202 -0.71 -12.46 4.51
C TYR A 202 0.37 -11.38 4.60
N ARG A 203 0.65 -10.84 5.81
CA ARG A 203 1.60 -9.76 6.10
C ARG A 203 1.33 -8.43 5.38
N MET A 204 0.10 -8.23 4.91
CA MET A 204 -0.33 -7.03 4.23
C MET A 204 -0.66 -5.93 5.25
N LYS A 205 0.02 -4.79 5.16
CA LYS A 205 -0.22 -3.60 5.99
C LYS A 205 -1.20 -2.63 5.33
N LEU A 206 -1.90 -1.88 6.18
CA LEU A 206 -2.76 -0.77 5.81
C LEU A 206 -2.00 0.56 5.90
N ASN A 207 -2.38 1.52 5.06
CA ASN A 207 -1.89 2.89 5.14
C ASN A 207 -2.92 3.74 5.95
N PRO A 208 -2.61 4.15 7.19
CA PRO A 208 -3.56 4.88 8.04
C PRO A 208 -3.94 6.26 7.46
N SER A 209 -3.09 6.86 6.62
CA SER A 209 -3.40 8.12 5.90
C SER A 209 -4.37 7.94 4.72
N LYS A 210 -4.73 6.69 4.36
CA LYS A 210 -5.73 6.36 3.32
C LYS A 210 -6.92 5.53 3.83
N CYS A 211 -6.86 4.98 5.03
CA CYS A 211 -8.00 4.33 5.67
C CYS A 211 -8.89 5.33 6.42
N THR A 212 -10.17 5.01 6.46
CA THR A 212 -11.19 5.59 7.35
C THR A 212 -12.03 4.43 7.89
N PHE A 213 -12.39 4.46 9.16
CA PHE A 213 -13.14 3.38 9.82
C PHE A 213 -14.44 3.90 10.47
N GLY A 214 -15.57 3.24 10.20
CA GLY A 214 -16.90 3.67 10.66
C GLY A 214 -17.52 4.77 9.79
#